data_AF-A0ABD0XZF2-F1
#
_entry.id   AF-A0ABD0XZF2-F1
#
_cell.length_a   1.000
_cell.length_b   1.000
_cell.length_c   1.000
_cell.angle_alpha   90.00
_cell.angle_beta   90.00
_cell.angle_gamma   90.00
#
_symmetry.space_group_name_H-M   'P 1'
#
loop_
_entity.id
_entity.type
_entity.pdbx_description
1 polymer ?
#
loop_
_entity_poly.entity_id
_entity_poly.type
_entity_poly.pdbx_seq_one_letter_code
_entity_poly.pdbx_strand_id
1 'polypeptide(L)'
;MEADLSKVCRLCLKGGEVMCPIFGASQLNGNSASLPHRIMSCAQVKVYEGDGLPTNVCTTCLSQVDRSYQFKLLCEKSDSTLRGNMHRNSASDTESLDGGDSWDMTKFTPEVIINEEADENVSLCLSI
;
A
#
# COMPACT_ATOMS: atom_id res chain seq x y z
N MET A 1 -31.94 -13.74 -4.38
CA MET A 1 -30.76 -14.16 -3.61
C MET A 1 -29.93 -12.91 -3.45
N GLU A 2 -29.87 -12.34 -2.25
CA GLU A 2 -29.02 -11.16 -2.02
C GLU A 2 -27.55 -11.60 -2.10
N ALA A 3 -26.74 -10.84 -2.81
CA ALA A 3 -25.31 -11.09 -2.90
C ALA A 3 -24.65 -10.74 -1.57
N ASP A 4 -23.97 -11.69 -0.95
CA ASP A 4 -23.19 -11.48 0.26
C ASP A 4 -21.93 -10.65 -0.07
N LEU A 5 -22.03 -9.33 0.10
CA LEU A 5 -20.95 -8.38 -0.19
C LEU A 5 -19.70 -8.60 0.68
N SER A 6 -19.79 -9.36 1.79
CA SER A 6 -18.62 -9.68 2.62
C SER A 6 -17.62 -10.61 1.91
N LYS A 7 -18.08 -11.34 0.88
CA LYS A 7 -17.29 -12.30 0.09
C LYS A 7 -16.77 -11.73 -1.23
N VAL A 8 -16.94 -10.43 -1.46
CA VAL A 8 -16.54 -9.75 -2.69
C VAL A 8 -15.43 -8.76 -2.38
N CYS A 9 -14.32 -8.83 -3.10
CA CYS A 9 -13.26 -7.86 -3.00
C CYS A 9 -13.72 -6.51 -3.55
N ARG A 10 -13.60 -5.44 -2.76
CA ARG A 10 -13.95 -4.08 -3.17
C ARG A 10 -13.20 -3.59 -4.42
N LEU A 11 -11.95 -4.02 -4.60
CA LEU A 11 -11.08 -3.46 -5.65
C LEU A 11 -11.17 -4.21 -6.98
N CYS A 12 -11.39 -5.52 -6.95
CA CYS A 12 -11.41 -6.35 -8.17
C CYS A 12 -12.73 -7.09 -8.41
N LEU A 13 -13.71 -6.98 -7.50
CA LEU A 13 -15.02 -7.64 -7.54
C LEU A 13 -14.98 -9.18 -7.56
N LYS A 14 -13.81 -9.79 -7.33
CA LYS A 14 -13.66 -11.24 -7.22
C LYS A 14 -14.00 -11.72 -5.81
N GLY A 15 -14.52 -12.93 -5.72
CA GLY A 15 -14.70 -13.67 -4.47
C GLY A 15 -13.86 -14.95 -4.44
N GLY A 16 -13.96 -15.71 -3.35
CA GLY A 16 -13.29 -17.02 -3.20
C GLY A 16 -11.85 -16.97 -2.68
N GLU A 17 -11.30 -15.78 -2.44
CA GLU A 17 -10.00 -15.58 -1.78
C GLU A 17 -10.17 -15.20 -0.30
N VAL A 18 -9.08 -15.25 0.46
CA VAL A 18 -9.03 -14.70 1.82
C VAL A 18 -9.29 -13.20 1.76
N MET A 19 -10.27 -12.75 2.54
CA MET A 19 -10.74 -11.37 2.58
C MET A 19 -10.21 -10.67 3.83
N CYS A 20 -9.58 -9.51 3.64
CA CYS A 20 -9.05 -8.67 4.69
C CYS A 20 -9.94 -7.44 4.87
N PRO A 21 -10.27 -7.03 6.11
CA PRO A 21 -11.06 -5.84 6.35
C PRO A 21 -10.30 -4.58 5.90
N ILE A 22 -11.02 -3.68 5.23
CA ILE A 22 -10.50 -2.37 4.82
C ILE A 22 -10.33 -1.45 6.03
N PHE A 23 -11.26 -1.52 6.97
CA PHE A 23 -11.33 -0.68 8.16
C PHE A 23 -10.96 -1.54 9.39
N GLY A 24 -10.00 -1.08 10.19
CA GLY A 24 -9.54 -1.78 11.38
C GLY A 24 -8.19 -1.27 11.89
N ALA A 25 -7.83 -1.64 13.12
CA ALA A 25 -6.63 -1.17 13.81
C ALA A 25 -5.31 -1.78 13.27
N SER A 26 -5.39 -2.70 12.32
CA SER A 26 -4.24 -3.49 11.90
C SER A 26 -3.38 -2.74 10.88
N GLN A 27 -2.44 -1.95 11.40
CA GLN A 27 -1.24 -1.53 10.66
C GLN A 27 -0.32 -2.75 10.51
N LEU A 28 -0.74 -3.74 9.72
CA LEU A 28 -0.10 -5.05 9.55
C LEU A 28 1.38 -4.99 9.08
N ASN A 29 1.86 -3.81 8.69
CA ASN A 29 3.07 -3.65 7.91
C ASN A 29 4.01 -2.55 8.47
N GLY A 30 3.74 -2.02 9.66
CA GLY A 30 4.47 -0.85 10.19
C GLY A 30 4.30 0.42 9.36
N ASN A 31 3.34 0.45 8.43
CA ASN A 31 2.98 1.64 7.69
C ASN A 31 2.21 2.59 8.62
N SER A 32 2.49 3.88 8.58
CA SER A 32 1.74 4.88 9.35
C SER A 32 0.37 5.18 8.71
N ALA A 33 0.21 4.93 7.41
CA ALA A 33 -1.00 5.22 6.66
C ALA A 33 -1.99 4.05 6.65
N SER A 34 -3.26 4.36 6.95
CA SER A 34 -4.37 3.39 6.89
C SER A 34 -4.60 2.85 5.48
N LEU A 35 -5.11 1.62 5.37
CA LEU A 35 -5.42 1.00 4.08
C LEU A 35 -6.34 1.85 3.19
N PRO A 36 -7.44 2.48 3.68
CA PRO A 36 -8.23 3.41 2.88
C PRO A 36 -7.41 4.56 2.30
N HIS A 37 -6.51 5.15 3.10
CA HIS A 37 -5.63 6.22 2.65
C HIS A 37 -4.70 5.76 1.53
N ARG A 38 -4.09 4.57 1.66
CA ARG A 38 -3.21 4.01 0.63
C ARG A 38 -3.96 3.77 -0.68
N ILE A 39 -5.16 3.18 -0.62
CA ILE A 39 -6.00 2.95 -1.80
C ILE A 39 -6.30 4.26 -2.51
N MET A 40 -6.82 5.26 -1.78
CA MET A 40 -7.23 6.55 -2.36
C MET A 40 -6.03 7.39 -2.84
N SER A 41 -4.84 7.15 -2.31
CA SER A 41 -3.61 7.80 -2.77
C SER A 41 -3.10 7.25 -4.09
N CYS A 42 -3.40 5.98 -4.40
CA CYS A 42 -2.93 5.30 -5.61
C CYS A 42 -3.97 5.30 -6.75
N ALA A 43 -5.25 5.47 -6.43
CA ALA A 43 -6.34 5.42 -7.40
C ALA A 43 -7.39 6.49 -7.13
N GLN A 44 -8.03 7.00 -8.19
CA GLN A 44 -9.09 7.99 -8.09
C GLN A 44 -10.43 7.34 -7.69
N VAL A 45 -10.46 6.74 -6.50
CA VAL A 45 -11.62 6.11 -5.90
C VAL A 45 -11.84 6.66 -4.50
N LYS A 46 -13.06 6.49 -3.98
CA LYS A 46 -13.40 6.88 -2.60
C LYS A 46 -13.74 5.62 -1.80
N VAL A 47 -13.15 5.52 -0.61
CA VAL A 47 -13.33 4.39 0.30
C VAL A 47 -13.69 4.91 1.67
N TYR A 48 -14.95 4.76 2.05
CA TYR A 48 -15.47 5.20 3.34
C TYR A 48 -16.25 4.08 4.02
N GLU A 49 -16.22 4.09 5.34
CA GLU A 49 -17.04 3.17 6.12
C GLU A 49 -18.52 3.55 5.98
N GLY A 50 -19.39 2.57 5.76
CA GLY A 50 -20.83 2.79 5.64
C GLY A 50 -21.34 3.29 4.28
N ASP A 51 -20.53 3.24 3.22
CA ASP A 51 -20.96 3.67 1.87
C ASP A 51 -21.78 2.62 1.08
N GLY A 52 -22.16 1.51 1.72
CA GLY A 52 -22.96 0.45 1.11
C GLY A 52 -22.22 -0.46 0.14
N LEU A 53 -20.89 -0.33 0.04
CA LEU A 53 -20.03 -1.17 -0.81
C LEU A 53 -19.27 -2.22 0.04
N PRO A 54 -18.64 -3.25 -0.58
CA PRO A 54 -17.89 -4.25 0.17
C PRO A 54 -16.85 -3.64 1.12
N THR A 55 -16.74 -4.16 2.33
CA THR A 55 -15.82 -3.64 3.37
C THR A 55 -14.49 -4.40 3.41
N ASN A 56 -14.27 -5.31 2.46
CA ASN A 56 -13.11 -6.18 2.42
C ASN A 56 -12.34 -6.07 1.09
N VAL A 57 -11.04 -6.37 1.14
CA VAL A 57 -10.18 -6.58 -0.03
C VAL A 57 -9.58 -7.97 0.01
N CYS A 58 -9.37 -8.59 -1.14
CA CYS A 58 -8.60 -9.83 -1.19
C CYS A 58 -7.10 -9.55 -0.99
N THR A 59 -6.36 -10.57 -0.54
CA THR A 59 -4.91 -10.51 -0.32
C THR A 59 -4.14 -10.06 -1.57
N THR A 60 -4.56 -10.49 -2.75
CA THR A 60 -3.96 -10.07 -4.04
C THR A 60 -4.07 -8.57 -4.27
N CYS A 61 -5.21 -7.95 -3.94
CA CYS A 61 -5.38 -6.50 -4.06
C CYS A 61 -4.66 -5.75 -2.93
N LEU A 62 -4.65 -6.30 -1.72
CA LEU A 62 -3.91 -5.73 -0.58
C LEU A 62 -2.41 -5.58 -0.91
N SER A 63 -1.78 -6.65 -1.39
CA SER A 63 -0.36 -6.65 -1.81
C SER A 63 -0.08 -5.66 -2.94
N GLN A 64 -1.01 -5.50 -3.89
CA GLN A 64 -0.88 -4.51 -4.96
C GLN A 64 -0.96 -3.08 -4.44
N VAL A 65 -1.92 -2.79 -3.56
CA VAL A 65 -2.04 -1.47 -2.91
C VAL A 65 -0.75 -1.12 -2.16
N ASP A 66 -0.17 -2.07 -1.43
CA ASP A 66 1.07 -1.85 -0.69
C ASP A 66 2.24 -1.53 -1.62
N ARG A 67 2.43 -2.34 -2.67
CA ARG A 67 3.47 -2.09 -3.68
C ARG A 67 3.29 -0.75 -4.38
N SER A 68 2.07 -0.42 -4.81
CA SER A 68 1.76 0.84 -5.47
C SER A 68 1.97 2.05 -4.57
N TYR A 69 1.57 1.96 -3.30
CA TYR A 69 1.74 3.05 -2.34
C TYR A 69 3.21 3.32 -2.04
N GLN A 70 4.01 2.28 -1.86
CA GLN A 70 5.46 2.42 -1.69
C GLN A 70 6.13 3.01 -2.93
N PHE A 71 5.75 2.54 -4.12
CA PHE A 71 6.24 3.11 -5.37
C PHE A 71 5.89 4.60 -5.53
N LYS A 72 4.66 4.99 -5.18
CA LYS A 72 4.24 6.40 -5.12
C LYS A 72 5.15 7.22 -4.21
N LEU A 73 5.37 6.78 -2.97
CA LEU A 73 6.24 7.50 -2.02
C LEU A 73 7.68 7.65 -2.54
N LEU A 74 8.21 6.61 -3.18
CA LEU A 74 9.53 6.65 -3.82
C LEU A 74 9.57 7.72 -4.93
N CYS A 75 8.58 7.73 -5.82
CA CYS A 75 8.49 8.73 -6.89
C CYS A 75 8.39 10.15 -6.33
N GLU A 76 7.55 10.37 -5.33
CA GLU A 76 7.35 11.67 -4.69
C GLU A 76 8.65 12.17 -4.01
N LYS A 77 9.35 11.30 -3.27
CA LYS A 77 10.65 11.60 -2.66
C LYS A 77 11.71 11.92 -3.70
N SER A 78 11.76 11.14 -4.78
CA SER A 78 12.73 11.30 -5.87
C SER A 78 12.50 12.62 -6.60
N ASP A 79 11.25 12.93 -6.97
CA ASP A 79 10.90 14.20 -7.64
C ASP A 79 11.20 15.40 -6.74
N SER A 80 10.82 15.35 -5.45
CA SER A 80 11.14 16.40 -4.48
C SER A 80 12.65 16.62 -4.36
N THR A 81 13.45 15.55 -4.32
CA THR A 81 14.92 15.65 -4.22
C THR A 81 15.52 16.24 -5.48
N LEU A 82 15.10 15.77 -6.66
CA LEU A 82 15.60 16.26 -7.95
C LEU A 82 15.26 17.74 -8.13
N ARG A 83 14.01 18.14 -7.85
CA ARG A 83 13.59 19.55 -7.95
C ARG A 83 14.22 20.42 -6.87
N GLY A 84 14.37 19.92 -5.64
CA GLY A 84 15.05 20.62 -4.55
C GLY A 84 16.52 20.92 -4.88
N ASN A 85 17.23 19.93 -5.43
CA ASN A 85 18.64 20.09 -5.81
C ASN A 85 18.83 21.00 -7.03
N MET A 86 17.85 21.09 -7.94
CA MET A 86 17.89 22.07 -9.04
C MET A 86 17.83 23.52 -8.55
N HIS A 87 17.23 23.81 -7.39
CA HIS A 87 17.19 25.17 -6.83
C HIS A 87 18.47 25.54 -6.06
N ARG A 88 19.22 24.54 -5.57
CA ARG A 88 20.46 24.75 -4.79
C ARG A 88 21.67 25.17 -5.64
N ASN A 89 21.57 25.16 -6.96
CA ASN A 89 22.61 25.67 -7.86
C ASN A 89 22.68 27.21 -7.93
N SER A 90 21.96 27.94 -7.07
CA SER A 90 21.94 29.41 -7.08
C SER A 90 22.16 30.10 -5.72
N ALA A 91 22.36 29.38 -4.61
CA ALA A 91 22.83 29.99 -3.35
C ALA A 91 23.45 28.95 -2.39
N SER A 92 24.57 29.34 -1.80
CA SER A 92 25.43 28.64 -0.82
C SER A 92 24.73 28.07 0.41
N ASP A 93 25.26 26.93 0.87
CA ASP A 93 25.37 26.38 2.24
C ASP A 93 24.24 26.68 3.24
N THR A 94 23.53 25.65 3.70
CA THR A 94 23.51 25.20 5.12
C THR A 94 22.82 23.84 5.17
N GLU A 95 23.53 22.86 5.71
CA GLU A 95 23.06 21.49 5.91
C GLU A 95 22.07 21.44 7.09
N SER A 96 20.90 20.82 6.92
CA SER A 96 20.10 20.26 8.02
C SER A 96 18.99 19.32 7.51
N LEU A 97 18.74 18.26 8.29
CA LEU A 97 17.57 17.36 8.34
C LEU A 97 17.52 16.28 7.23
N ASP A 98 17.18 15.02 7.45
CA ASP A 98 16.25 14.46 8.41
C ASP A 98 16.58 12.98 8.69
N GLY A 99 16.59 12.60 9.97
CA GLY A 99 16.78 11.23 10.44
C GLY A 99 15.46 10.46 10.42
N GLY A 100 14.85 10.34 9.24
CA GLY A 100 13.64 9.57 9.01
C GLY A 100 13.95 8.22 8.37
N ASP A 101 13.64 7.15 9.10
CA ASP A 101 13.72 5.72 8.78
C ASP A 101 14.25 5.37 7.38
N SER A 102 15.37 4.63 7.36
CA SER A 102 15.92 4.00 6.16
C SER A 102 14.87 3.08 5.54
N TRP A 103 14.09 3.60 4.60
CA TRP A 103 13.14 2.86 3.78
C TRP A 103 13.94 1.97 2.84
N ASP A 104 14.31 0.81 3.38
CA ASP A 104 15.08 -0.19 2.71
C ASP A 104 14.18 -0.92 1.71
N MET A 105 14.26 -0.47 0.45
CA MET A 105 13.55 -1.05 -0.69
C MET A 105 13.87 -2.54 -0.88
N THR A 106 15.01 -3.02 -0.37
CA THR A 106 15.40 -4.44 -0.45
C THR A 106 14.57 -5.34 0.47
N LYS A 107 13.85 -4.78 1.45
CA LYS A 107 12.97 -5.56 2.34
C LYS A 107 11.63 -5.95 1.72
N PHE A 108 11.27 -5.36 0.57
CA PHE A 108 9.98 -5.59 -0.10
C PHE A 108 10.12 -5.94 -1.58
N THR A 109 11.33 -6.24 -2.05
CA THR A 109 11.52 -7.01 -3.29
C THR A 109 11.55 -8.49 -2.91
N PRO A 110 10.40 -9.20 -2.82
CA PRO A 110 10.47 -10.63 -3.09
C PRO A 110 10.98 -10.76 -4.52
N GLU A 111 11.79 -11.78 -4.77
CA GLU A 111 12.37 -12.16 -6.05
C GLU A 111 11.29 -12.50 -7.10
N VAL A 112 10.41 -11.57 -7.43
CA VAL A 112 9.35 -11.70 -8.45
C VAL A 112 9.89 -11.16 -9.77
N ILE A 113 11.09 -11.59 -10.10
CA ILE A 113 11.50 -11.78 -11.48
C ILE A 113 11.93 -13.25 -11.49
N ILE A 114 11.22 -14.07 -12.26
CA ILE A 114 11.49 -15.49 -12.57
C ILE A 114 11.29 -16.54 -11.44
N ASN A 115 10.03 -16.89 -11.14
CA ASN A 115 9.47 -18.25 -11.31
C ASN A 115 8.20 -18.45 -10.46
N GLU A 116 7.20 -19.12 -11.05
CA GLU A 116 6.01 -19.62 -10.36
C GLU A 116 6.42 -20.62 -9.28
N GLU A 117 6.37 -20.25 -8.00
CA GLU A 117 6.12 -21.19 -6.89
C GLU A 117 5.74 -20.41 -5.62
N ALA A 118 4.82 -20.99 -4.85
CA ALA A 118 3.96 -20.34 -3.87
C ALA A 118 4.69 -19.68 -2.68
N ASP A 119 4.32 -18.45 -2.34
CA ASP A 119 4.78 -17.78 -1.12
C ASP A 119 3.92 -18.15 0.11
N GLU A 120 4.56 -18.80 1.09
CA GLU A 120 4.04 -19.13 2.42
C GLU A 120 3.90 -17.92 3.38
N ASN A 121 3.64 -16.71 2.87
CA ASN A 121 3.47 -15.52 3.72
C ASN A 121 1.99 -15.14 3.99
N VAL A 122 1.08 -16.10 3.77
CA VAL A 122 -0.36 -16.02 4.11
C VAL A 122 -0.59 -16.14 5.64
N SER A 123 0.47 -16.17 6.46
CA SER A 123 0.38 -16.50 7.89
C SER A 123 -0.21 -15.37 8.76
N LEU A 124 -0.12 -14.10 8.37
CA LEU A 124 -0.65 -13.00 9.20
C LEU A 124 -2.15 -12.70 9.03
N CYS A 125 -2.80 -13.25 8.00
CA CYS A 125 -4.25 -13.08 7.82
C CYS A 125 -5.09 -14.19 8.49
N LEU A 126 -4.44 -15.22 9.06
CA LEU A 126 -5.10 -16.41 9.63
C LEU A 126 -5.16 -16.42 11.17
N SER A 127 -4.72 -15.36 11.84
CA SER A 127 -4.64 -15.29 13.31
C SER A 127 -5.79 -14.54 13.98
N ILE A 128 -6.96 -14.40 13.32
CA ILE A 128 -8.18 -13.86 13.93
C ILE A 128 -9.36 -14.74 13.55
#